data_AF-A0A7Y7YKF3-F1
#
_entry.id   AF-A0A7Y7YKF3-F1
#
_cell.length_a   1.000
_cell.length_b   1.000
_cell.length_c   1.000
_cell.angle_alpha   90.00
_cell.angle_beta   90.00
_cell.angle_gamma   90.00
#
_symmetry.space_group_name_H-M   'P 1'
#
loop_
_entity.id
_entity.type
_entity.pdbx_description
1 polymer ?
#
loop_
_entity_poly.entity_id
_entity_poly.type
_entity_poly.pdbx_seq_one_letter_code
_entity_poly.pdbx_strand_id
1 'polypeptide(L)'
;MGEKGVSPVVTAEGKVGDTAFTDVNQTARPIAQATPDEPTLIADRVATKIEATGKPLPNGNMADANAEIGVIQQAYDAGKTQGADMAMNVAGKDVCGFCKGDIAASAEKSGLKYLTVQAIDDVTGLPKTYNWVPGMRSIKEVP
;
A
#
# COMPACT_ATOMS: atom_id res chain seq x y z
N MET A 1 6.73 -11.42 -27.98
CA MET A 1 6.32 -12.48 -27.03
C MET A 1 5.72 -11.79 -25.83
N GLY A 2 4.43 -12.00 -25.54
CA GLY A 2 3.82 -11.45 -24.33
C GLY A 2 4.32 -12.25 -23.14
N GLU A 3 4.98 -11.59 -22.19
CA GLU A 3 5.41 -12.22 -20.95
C GLU A 3 4.18 -12.84 -20.27
N LYS A 4 4.23 -14.14 -20.00
CA LYS A 4 3.28 -14.78 -19.08
C LYS A 4 3.50 -14.10 -17.73
N GLY A 5 2.65 -13.13 -17.41
CA GLY A 5 2.68 -12.45 -16.12
C GLY A 5 2.64 -13.47 -14.99
N VAL A 6 3.51 -13.31 -14.00
CA VAL A 6 3.47 -14.08 -12.77
C VAL A 6 2.11 -13.81 -12.11
N SER A 7 1.37 -14.87 -11.77
CA SER A 7 0.09 -14.68 -11.06
C SER A 7 0.32 -13.95 -9.74
N PRO A 8 -0.49 -12.93 -9.42
CA PRO A 8 -0.31 -12.17 -8.19
C PRO A 8 -0.57 -13.06 -6.97
N VAL A 9 0.32 -12.95 -5.99
CA VAL A 9 0.20 -13.57 -4.66
C VAL A 9 -0.50 -12.62 -3.70
N VAL A 10 -0.29 -11.32 -3.87
CA VAL A 10 -1.00 -10.28 -3.11
C VAL A 10 -1.61 -9.32 -4.11
N THR A 11 -2.88 -8.98 -3.87
CA THR A 11 -3.61 -7.95 -4.63
C THR A 11 -4.23 -6.98 -3.64
N ALA A 12 -4.12 -5.68 -3.93
CA ALA A 12 -4.84 -4.64 -3.20
C ALA A 12 -5.81 -3.94 -4.16
N GLU A 13 -7.04 -3.73 -3.71
CA GLU A 13 -8.04 -2.88 -4.37
C GLU A 13 -8.45 -1.77 -3.42
N GLY A 14 -8.20 -0.52 -3.78
CA GLY A 14 -8.61 0.66 -3.02
C GLY A 14 -9.70 1.45 -3.75
N LYS A 15 -10.65 1.99 -3.00
CA LYS A 15 -11.72 2.84 -3.50
C LYS A 15 -11.71 4.19 -2.80
N VAL A 16 -11.78 5.25 -3.59
CA VAL A 16 -11.93 6.64 -3.14
C VAL A 16 -13.11 7.24 -3.90
N GLY A 17 -14.23 7.43 -3.20
CA GLY A 17 -15.51 7.69 -3.85
C GLY A 17 -15.87 6.57 -4.83
N ASP A 18 -16.22 6.93 -6.07
CA ASP A 18 -16.58 5.98 -7.13
C ASP A 18 -15.37 5.46 -7.93
N THR A 19 -14.15 5.91 -7.61
CA THR A 19 -12.93 5.51 -8.34
C THR A 19 -12.24 4.36 -7.62
N ALA A 20 -11.97 3.29 -8.36
CA ALA A 20 -11.21 2.14 -7.87
C ALA A 20 -9.78 2.15 -8.44
N PHE A 21 -8.83 1.70 -7.62
CA PHE A 21 -7.42 1.56 -7.92
C PHE A 21 -6.97 0.17 -7.51
N THR A 22 -6.09 -0.44 -8.29
CA THR A 22 -5.62 -1.80 -8.03
C THR A 22 -4.12 -1.89 -8.18
N ASP A 23 -3.49 -2.68 -7.33
CA ASP A 23 -2.09 -3.04 -7.47
C ASP A 23 -1.84 -4.46 -6.95
N VAL A 24 -0.66 -4.99 -7.26
CA VAL A 24 -0.24 -6.36 -6.95
C VAL A 24 1.17 -6.38 -6.35
N ASN A 25 1.60 -7.52 -5.83
CA ASN A 25 2.98 -7.70 -5.37
C ASN A 25 4.00 -7.44 -6.49
N GLN A 26 5.18 -6.98 -6.11
CA GLN A 26 6.25 -6.46 -6.98
C GLN A 26 6.53 -7.35 -8.20
N THR A 27 6.67 -8.66 -8.00
CA THR A 27 7.03 -9.61 -9.07
C THR A 27 5.90 -9.87 -10.07
N ALA A 28 4.66 -9.50 -9.73
CA ALA A 28 3.49 -9.62 -10.60
C ALA A 28 3.07 -8.27 -11.21
N ARG A 29 3.68 -7.16 -10.76
CA ARG A 29 3.35 -5.81 -11.25
C ARG A 29 3.77 -5.67 -12.73
N PRO A 30 2.92 -5.12 -13.60
CA PRO A 30 3.30 -4.83 -14.98
C PRO A 30 4.56 -3.95 -15.03
N ILE A 31 5.47 -4.23 -15.96
CA ILE A 31 6.74 -3.48 -16.09
C ILE A 31 6.49 -1.97 -16.23
N ALA A 32 5.43 -1.58 -16.93
CA ALA A 32 5.06 -0.16 -17.10
C ALA A 32 4.67 0.55 -15.79
N GLN A 33 4.31 -0.19 -14.75
CA GLN A 33 3.94 0.32 -13.42
C GLN A 33 5.04 0.08 -12.38
N ALA A 34 6.03 -0.78 -12.67
CA ALA A 34 7.14 -1.09 -11.79
C ALA A 34 8.31 -0.11 -12.02
N THR A 35 8.09 1.17 -11.76
CA THR A 35 8.99 2.29 -12.07
C THR A 35 9.97 2.58 -10.92
N PRO A 36 11.29 2.29 -11.05
CA PRO A 36 12.27 2.51 -9.98
C PRO A 36 12.57 4.00 -9.75
N ASP A 37 12.44 4.81 -10.80
CA ASP A 37 12.68 6.26 -10.76
C ASP A 37 11.47 7.06 -10.25
N GLU A 38 10.36 6.37 -9.95
CA GLU A 38 9.16 6.97 -9.40
C GLU A 38 9.12 6.74 -7.87
N PRO A 39 9.55 7.74 -7.07
CA PRO A 39 9.52 7.61 -5.62
C PRO A 39 8.08 7.52 -5.13
N THR A 40 7.84 6.71 -4.10
CA THR A 40 6.54 6.76 -3.41
C THR A 40 6.45 8.02 -2.53
N LEU A 41 5.25 8.37 -2.10
CA LEU A 41 5.00 9.40 -1.08
C LEU A 41 5.90 9.23 0.15
N ILE A 42 6.25 8.00 0.53
CA ILE A 42 7.02 7.69 1.73
C ILE A 42 8.50 7.40 1.47
N ALA A 43 9.04 7.71 0.28
CA ALA A 43 10.43 7.46 -0.09
C ALA A 43 11.43 7.95 0.98
N ASP A 44 11.32 9.20 1.45
CA ASP A 44 12.22 9.76 2.48
C ASP A 44 12.19 8.96 3.79
N ARG A 45 11.00 8.50 4.18
CA ARG A 45 10.81 7.69 5.39
C ARG A 45 11.50 6.35 5.23
N VAL A 46 11.39 5.73 4.06
CA VAL A 46 12.06 4.45 3.77
C VAL A 46 13.57 4.65 3.74
N ALA A 47 14.07 5.69 3.07
CA ALA A 47 15.50 6.04 3.05
C ALA A 47 16.06 6.21 4.47
N THR A 48 15.37 6.96 5.33
CA THR A 48 15.76 7.14 6.75
C THR A 48 15.85 5.80 7.50
N LYS A 49 14.91 4.87 7.26
CA LYS A 49 14.97 3.54 7.88
C LYS A 49 16.12 2.69 7.34
N ILE A 50 16.41 2.79 6.04
CA ILE A 50 17.54 2.09 5.42
C ILE A 50 18.85 2.60 6.03
N GLU A 51 19.03 3.91 6.16
CA GLU A 51 20.20 4.50 6.82
C GLU A 51 20.36 4.03 8.27
N ALA A 52 19.25 4.00 9.03
CA ALA A 52 19.28 3.58 10.43
C ALA A 52 19.54 2.09 10.64
N THR A 53 19.16 1.23 9.69
CA THR A 53 19.22 -0.23 9.84
C THR A 53 20.29 -0.91 8.99
N GLY A 54 20.81 -0.22 7.97
CA GLY A 54 21.70 -0.77 6.95
C GLY A 54 21.06 -1.83 6.05
N LYS A 55 19.73 -2.00 6.09
CA LYS A 55 19.01 -3.06 5.36
C LYS A 55 18.17 -2.46 4.23
N PRO A 56 18.13 -3.09 3.04
CA PRO A 56 17.18 -2.70 2.01
C PRO A 56 15.75 -2.97 2.50
N LEU A 57 14.85 -2.02 2.24
CA LEU A 57 13.45 -2.06 2.64
C LEU A 57 12.57 -1.68 1.45
N PRO A 58 11.40 -2.30 1.28
CA PRO A 58 10.47 -1.99 0.19
C PRO A 58 9.76 -0.65 0.41
N ASN A 59 8.95 -0.25 -0.57
CA ASN A 59 8.09 0.94 -0.57
C ASN A 59 8.83 2.28 -0.80
N GLY A 60 10.10 2.24 -1.20
CA GLY A 60 10.84 3.46 -1.53
C GLY A 60 10.46 4.03 -2.89
N ASN A 61 10.10 3.16 -3.83
CA ASN A 61 9.70 3.51 -5.19
C ASN A 61 8.60 2.56 -5.70
N MET A 62 8.02 2.86 -6.86
CA MET A 62 6.94 2.06 -7.43
C MET A 62 7.39 0.70 -7.99
N ALA A 63 8.69 0.47 -8.22
CA ALA A 63 9.18 -0.86 -8.57
C ALA A 63 9.14 -1.83 -7.38
N ASP A 64 9.49 -1.36 -6.17
CA ASP A 64 9.56 -2.21 -4.97
C ASP A 64 8.39 -2.04 -3.99
N ALA A 65 7.45 -1.14 -4.28
CA ALA A 65 6.28 -0.91 -3.45
C ALA A 65 5.44 -2.18 -3.26
N ASN A 66 4.95 -2.39 -2.05
CA ASN A 66 3.87 -3.33 -1.79
C ASN A 66 2.55 -2.79 -2.35
N ALA A 67 1.63 -3.70 -2.67
CA ALA A 67 0.37 -3.39 -3.34
C ALA A 67 -0.44 -2.30 -2.62
N GLU A 68 -0.48 -2.33 -1.28
CA GLU A 68 -1.21 -1.34 -0.48
C GLU A 68 -0.65 0.07 -0.65
N ILE A 69 0.69 0.19 -0.75
CA ILE A 69 1.35 1.48 -0.96
C ILE A 69 1.10 1.98 -2.37
N GLY A 70 1.22 1.10 -3.37
CA GLY A 70 0.98 1.47 -4.75
C GLY A 70 -0.47 1.86 -5.04
N VAL A 71 -1.45 1.27 -4.36
CA VAL A 71 -2.86 1.71 -4.44
C VAL A 71 -3.05 3.13 -3.91
N ILE A 72 -2.45 3.48 -2.76
CA ILE A 72 -2.52 4.84 -2.22
C ILE A 72 -1.80 5.82 -3.14
N GLN A 73 -0.64 5.43 -3.67
CA GLN A 73 0.14 6.23 -4.61
C GLN A 73 -0.66 6.55 -5.88
N GLN A 74 -1.22 5.52 -6.54
CA GLN A 74 -2.05 5.70 -7.73
C GLN A 74 -3.26 6.61 -7.46
N ALA A 75 -3.91 6.47 -6.30
CA ALA A 75 -5.03 7.33 -5.93
C ALA A 75 -4.62 8.79 -5.72
N TYR A 76 -3.43 9.00 -5.13
CA TYR A 76 -2.85 10.33 -4.94
C TYR A 76 -2.47 10.97 -6.27
N ASP A 77 -1.81 10.24 -7.18
CA ASP A 77 -1.40 10.74 -8.49
C ASP A 77 -2.62 11.07 -9.37
N ALA A 78 -3.75 10.38 -9.16
CA ALA A 78 -5.04 10.70 -9.75
C ALA A 78 -5.76 11.90 -9.10
N GLY A 79 -5.17 12.51 -8.07
CA GLY A 79 -5.71 13.67 -7.35
C GLY A 79 -6.98 13.37 -6.53
N LYS A 80 -7.18 12.12 -6.10
CA LYS A 80 -8.44 11.68 -5.44
C LYS A 80 -8.38 11.70 -3.91
N THR A 81 -7.20 11.70 -3.31
CA THR A 81 -7.03 11.40 -1.87
C THR A 81 -7.30 12.59 -0.95
N GLN A 82 -7.13 13.83 -1.39
CA GLN A 82 -7.18 15.01 -0.52
C GLN A 82 -8.54 15.14 0.20
N GLY A 83 -8.52 14.98 1.53
CA GLY A 83 -9.71 15.06 2.38
C GLY A 83 -10.72 13.94 2.14
N ALA A 84 -10.32 12.84 1.49
CA ALA A 84 -11.21 11.74 1.13
C ALA A 84 -11.07 10.54 2.09
N ASP A 85 -12.13 9.72 2.13
CA ASP A 85 -12.08 8.39 2.74
C ASP A 85 -11.58 7.40 1.69
N MET A 86 -10.76 6.44 2.12
CA MET A 86 -10.39 5.30 1.30
C MET A 86 -10.81 3.99 1.98
N ALA A 87 -11.42 3.09 1.21
CA ALA A 87 -11.64 1.69 1.61
C ALA A 87 -10.76 0.79 0.76
N MET A 88 -9.98 -0.08 1.39
CA MET A 88 -9.04 -0.96 0.72
C MET A 88 -9.29 -2.42 1.11
N ASN A 89 -9.24 -3.32 0.14
CA ASN A 89 -9.24 -4.76 0.33
C ASN A 89 -7.89 -5.33 -0.10
N VAL A 90 -7.28 -6.12 0.76
CA VAL A 90 -5.99 -6.81 0.52
C VAL A 90 -6.25 -8.31 0.53
N ALA A 91 -5.93 -8.97 -0.57
CA ALA A 91 -6.12 -10.40 -0.75
C ALA A 91 -4.77 -11.13 -0.83
N GLY A 92 -4.77 -12.40 -0.42
CA GLY A 92 -3.64 -13.31 -0.57
C GLY A 92 -2.71 -13.39 0.65
N LYS A 93 -2.52 -12.28 1.38
CA LYS A 93 -1.79 -12.24 2.67
C LYS A 93 -2.35 -11.16 3.61
N ASP A 94 -2.11 -11.28 4.91
CA ASP A 94 -2.38 -10.20 5.88
C ASP A 94 -1.44 -9.02 5.61
N VAL A 95 -1.82 -7.84 6.12
CA VAL A 95 -0.96 -6.68 6.12
C VAL A 95 0.26 -6.94 7.01
N CYS A 96 1.44 -6.95 6.38
CA CYS A 96 2.69 -7.21 7.08
C CYS A 96 2.90 -6.20 8.23
N GLY A 97 3.42 -6.64 9.38
CA GLY A 97 3.58 -5.76 10.56
C GLY A 97 4.40 -4.50 10.29
N PHE A 98 5.40 -4.59 9.42
CA PHE A 98 6.19 -3.45 8.94
C PHE A 98 5.37 -2.50 8.06
N CYS A 99 4.50 -3.06 7.21
CA CYS A 99 3.65 -2.36 6.25
C CYS A 99 2.60 -1.50 6.95
N LYS A 100 2.11 -1.91 8.13
CA LYS A 100 1.11 -1.16 8.92
C LYS A 100 1.54 0.29 9.20
N GLY A 101 2.83 0.51 9.45
CA GLY A 101 3.39 1.84 9.69
C GLY A 101 3.65 2.64 8.41
N ASP A 102 3.81 1.98 7.27
CA ASP A 102 4.06 2.62 5.98
C ASP A 102 2.76 2.95 5.25
N ILE A 103 1.73 2.12 5.40
CA ILE A 103 0.36 2.42 4.98
C ILE A 103 -0.14 3.68 5.70
N ALA A 104 0.06 3.75 7.03
CA ALA A 104 -0.30 4.94 7.80
C ALA A 104 0.44 6.20 7.32
N ALA A 105 1.74 6.10 7.04
CA ALA A 105 2.52 7.23 6.55
C ALA A 105 2.12 7.65 5.12
N SER A 106 1.76 6.69 4.26
CA SER A 106 1.28 6.95 2.91
C SER A 106 -0.10 7.60 2.93
N ALA A 107 -1.00 7.12 3.80
CA ALA A 107 -2.32 7.71 4.01
C ALA A 107 -2.22 9.17 4.53
N GLU A 108 -1.34 9.44 5.48
CA GLU A 108 -1.06 10.80 5.98
C GLU A 108 -0.55 11.70 4.85
N LYS A 109 0.50 11.28 4.13
CA LYS A 109 1.12 12.10 3.08
C LYS A 109 0.23 12.30 1.86
N SER A 110 -0.69 11.37 1.57
CA SER A 110 -1.67 11.53 0.49
C SER A 110 -2.83 12.47 0.87
N GLY A 111 -2.93 12.88 2.15
CA GLY A 111 -3.97 13.78 2.63
C GLY A 111 -5.33 13.12 2.84
N LEU A 112 -5.40 11.78 2.97
CA LEU A 112 -6.62 11.07 3.32
C LEU A 112 -7.13 11.53 4.70
N LYS A 113 -8.46 11.62 4.86
CA LYS A 113 -9.08 11.87 6.18
C LYS A 113 -9.35 10.58 6.95
N TYR A 114 -9.42 9.45 6.26
CA TYR A 114 -9.69 8.13 6.84
C TYR A 114 -9.27 7.01 5.88
N LEU A 115 -8.81 5.89 6.42
CA LEU A 115 -8.53 4.68 5.67
C LEU A 115 -9.04 3.46 6.44
N THR A 116 -9.82 2.61 5.75
CA THR A 116 -10.11 1.24 6.19
C THR A 116 -9.41 0.25 5.28
N VAL A 117 -8.78 -0.76 5.87
CA VAL A 117 -8.15 -1.88 5.17
C VAL A 117 -8.76 -3.18 5.66
N GLN A 118 -9.37 -3.95 4.76
CA GLN A 118 -9.80 -5.31 5.01
C GLN A 118 -8.74 -6.25 4.44
N ALA A 119 -8.26 -7.20 5.23
CA ALA A 119 -7.30 -8.20 4.81
C ALA A 119 -7.75 -9.60 5.26
N ILE A 120 -7.12 -10.64 4.73
CA ILE A 120 -7.30 -12.01 5.22
C ILE A 120 -6.03 -12.40 5.97
N ASP A 121 -6.18 -12.82 7.22
CA ASP A 121 -5.07 -13.38 8.00
C ASP A 121 -4.59 -14.69 7.36
N ASP A 122 -3.31 -14.75 7.00
CA ASP A 122 -2.74 -15.86 6.24
C ASP A 122 -2.45 -17.10 7.10
N VAL A 123 -2.60 -17.00 8.42
CA VAL A 123 -2.41 -18.10 9.38
C VAL A 123 -3.76 -18.76 9.72
N THR A 124 -4.79 -17.95 9.94
CA THR A 124 -6.12 -18.35 10.42
C THR A 124 -7.18 -18.38 9.32
N GLY A 125 -6.93 -17.69 8.20
CA GLY A 125 -7.89 -17.53 7.10
C GLY A 125 -9.07 -16.60 7.42
N LEU A 126 -9.04 -15.91 8.56
CA LEU A 126 -10.13 -15.04 9.01
C LEU A 126 -9.95 -13.60 8.48
N PRO A 127 -11.05 -12.88 8.20
CA PRO A 127 -10.97 -11.48 7.83
C PRO A 127 -10.50 -10.65 9.02
N LYS A 128 -9.62 -9.68 8.73
CA LYS A 128 -9.20 -8.63 9.66
C LYS A 128 -9.52 -7.27 9.07
N THR A 129 -9.99 -6.37 9.92
CA THR A 129 -10.22 -4.98 9.55
C THR A 129 -9.24 -4.10 10.31
N TYR A 130 -8.61 -3.18 9.60
CA TYR A 130 -7.75 -2.16 10.14
C TYR A 130 -8.27 -0.79 9.78
N ASN A 131 -8.16 0.17 10.71
CA ASN A 131 -8.51 1.56 10.48
C ASN A 131 -7.32 2.48 10.76
N TRP A 132 -7.37 3.64 10.11
CA TRP A 132 -6.44 4.74 10.31
C TRP A 132 -7.13 6.09 10.15
N VAL A 133 -6.73 7.04 11.00
CA VAL A 133 -7.06 8.48 10.93
C VAL A 133 -5.78 9.31 11.05
N PRO A 134 -5.79 10.58 10.59
CA PRO A 134 -4.65 11.49 10.72
C PRO A 134 -4.04 11.51 12.13
N GLY A 135 -2.71 11.51 12.18
CA GLY A 135 -1.93 11.46 13.42
C GLY A 135 -1.63 10.04 13.95
N MET A 136 -2.26 8.99 13.41
CA MET A 136 -1.91 7.61 13.76
C MET A 136 -0.60 7.17 13.09
N ARG A 137 0.32 6.59 13.86
CA ARG A 137 1.63 6.10 13.36
C ARG A 137 1.57 4.73 12.68
N SER A 138 0.45 4.02 12.82
CA SER A 138 0.20 2.71 12.22
C SER A 138 -1.31 2.52 12.05
N ILE A 139 -1.74 1.75 11.06
CA ILE A 139 -3.12 1.23 11.05
C ILE A 139 -3.34 0.33 12.28
N LYS A 140 -4.57 0.30 12.81
CA LYS A 140 -4.93 -0.49 14.00
C LYS A 140 -6.05 -1.44 13.68
N GLU A 141 -5.91 -2.68 14.15
CA GLU A 141 -6.96 -3.68 14.03
C GLU A 141 -8.17 -3.23 14.84
N VAL A 142 -9.36 -3.41 14.25
CA VAL A 142 -10.63 -3.15 14.93
C VAL A 142 -11.39 -4.46 15.13
N PRO A 143 -12.10 -4.61 16.27
CA PRO A 143 -12.89 -5.81 16.56
C PRO A 143 -14.03 -6.04 15.57
#